data_AF-A0AB38VMV0-F1
#
_entry.id   AF-A0AB38VMV0-F1
#
_cell.length_a   1.000
_cell.length_b   1.000
_cell.length_c   1.000
_cell.angle_alpha   90.00
_cell.angle_beta   90.00
_cell.angle_gamma   90.00
#
_symmetry.space_group_name_H-M   'P 1'
#
loop_
_entity.id
_entity.type
_entity.pdbx_description
1 polymer ?
#
loop_
_entity_poly.entity_id
_entity_poly.type
_entity_poly.pdbx_seq_one_letter_code
_entity_poly.pdbx_strand_id
1 'polypeptide(L)'
;MNTETIYKLILKDGLRQIKFKNSHLKLVSSAEEGKRGAIFAYRSKANMIKARGLVLTSMEAVSENQDSFTHWTPNVYRYGSYSDSKRQITRGHSEDNLRQVNTFYIDFDITSSAEEMTSGDILTAAIDLGFMPTLILKSDKGYQAYFVLSEPAYVTSHSQFRVVKVAKAISQNLRNYFSQTLPVDMTCNHFGIARMPRTDNIEFFHADYTYSFQEWLDWSMKQSDIPFPSKKPNLTVISGSEGVKQVDEPWYGLLMREANIKGDKALMGRNNVLFTLALANFSSGVSQSDCEVVLADFNEHLAEPLSQDEFLKVIYSAYSGKYEAANRDYIKLLCKAWVNENLRNSDLFIKQRWYKFKKNRANRKNSHLHEWKADVMAYLEGYFQSDDPFIQTTKKAIREELNIPERSLDKVLKALKADNKIFFAVKSGRGGGIRLTSVKAIVLSLIQVKKERQEAYFANVAAFFEESLGFIKRVIEGVKSGLKQAKQLSLFEADIG
;
A
#
# COMPACT_ATOMS: atom_id res chain seq x y z
N MET A 1 -5.57 4.13 -23.86
CA MET A 1 -6.36 3.86 -22.64
C MET A 1 -6.94 5.19 -22.14
N ASN A 2 -8.19 5.26 -21.67
CA ASN A 2 -8.78 6.56 -21.28
C ASN A 2 -8.39 6.91 -19.82
N THR A 3 -7.39 7.78 -19.67
CA THR A 3 -6.89 8.32 -18.38
C THR A 3 -7.99 9.07 -17.60
N GLU A 4 -8.94 9.68 -18.30
CA GLU A 4 -10.06 10.38 -17.68
C GLU A 4 -10.93 9.45 -16.83
N THR A 5 -11.17 8.22 -17.31
CA THR A 5 -11.90 7.19 -16.56
C THR A 5 -11.15 6.81 -15.28
N ILE A 6 -9.81 6.75 -15.33
CA ILE A 6 -8.97 6.43 -14.17
C ILE A 6 -9.03 7.57 -13.15
N TYR A 7 -8.93 8.82 -13.59
CA TYR A 7 -9.03 9.96 -12.68
C TYR A 7 -10.41 10.04 -12.02
N LYS A 8 -11.48 9.81 -12.77
CA LYS A 8 -12.85 9.73 -12.21
C LYS A 8 -12.99 8.59 -11.20
N LEU A 9 -12.39 7.42 -11.48
CA LEU A 9 -12.41 6.27 -10.57
C LEU A 9 -11.66 6.56 -9.25
N ILE A 10 -10.48 7.17 -9.34
CA ILE A 10 -9.63 7.48 -8.18
C ILE A 10 -10.16 8.67 -7.39
N LEU A 11 -10.51 9.78 -8.04
CA LEU A 11 -10.93 11.00 -7.37
C LEU A 11 -12.40 10.98 -6.95
N LYS A 12 -13.21 10.13 -7.59
CA LYS A 12 -14.64 9.96 -7.32
C LYS A 12 -15.35 11.31 -7.35
N ASP A 13 -16.09 11.64 -6.30
CA ASP A 13 -16.77 12.92 -6.13
C ASP A 13 -15.94 13.93 -5.30
N GLY A 14 -14.63 13.71 -5.14
CA GLY A 14 -13.82 14.57 -4.27
C GLY A 14 -13.56 15.97 -4.83
N LEU A 15 -13.55 16.14 -6.16
CA LEU A 15 -13.37 17.42 -6.84
C LEU A 15 -14.66 17.91 -7.52
N ARG A 16 -14.68 19.19 -7.89
CA ARG A 16 -15.68 19.75 -8.80
C ARG A 16 -15.56 19.14 -10.19
N GLN A 17 -16.62 19.12 -11.00
CA GLN A 17 -16.46 18.71 -12.40
C GLN A 17 -15.77 19.83 -13.20
N ILE A 18 -16.25 21.06 -13.01
CA ILE A 18 -15.78 22.24 -13.74
C ILE A 18 -14.91 23.17 -12.90
N LYS A 19 -14.06 23.93 -13.56
CA LYS A 19 -13.29 25.00 -12.92
C LYS A 19 -14.18 26.14 -12.49
N PHE A 20 -13.81 26.77 -11.37
CA PHE A 20 -14.49 27.99 -10.91
C PHE A 20 -14.19 29.22 -11.78
N LYS A 21 -13.02 29.27 -12.44
CA LYS A 21 -12.62 30.35 -13.36
C LYS A 21 -12.07 29.74 -14.64
N ASN A 22 -12.36 30.38 -15.78
CA ASN A 22 -11.90 29.96 -17.12
C ASN A 22 -12.25 28.51 -17.44
N SER A 23 -13.49 28.11 -17.15
CA SER A 23 -14.00 26.79 -17.58
C SER A 23 -14.35 26.82 -19.06
N HIS A 24 -13.95 25.77 -19.77
CA HIS A 24 -14.31 25.48 -21.15
C HIS A 24 -15.56 24.59 -21.25
N LEU A 25 -16.13 24.17 -20.12
CA LEU A 25 -17.30 23.29 -20.03
C LEU A 25 -18.52 24.05 -19.48
N LYS A 26 -19.69 23.87 -20.10
CA LYS A 26 -20.97 24.41 -19.61
C LYS A 26 -21.81 23.30 -18.98
N LEU A 27 -22.18 23.44 -17.71
CA LEU A 27 -23.12 22.53 -17.04
C LEU A 27 -24.55 22.75 -17.58
N VAL A 28 -25.25 21.66 -17.90
CA VAL A 28 -26.66 21.68 -18.36
C VAL A 28 -27.63 22.03 -17.22
N SER A 29 -27.22 21.86 -15.95
CA SER A 29 -27.97 22.34 -14.79
C SER A 29 -27.03 22.94 -13.75
N SER A 30 -27.40 24.11 -13.23
CA SER A 30 -26.68 24.85 -12.18
C SER A 30 -26.92 24.26 -10.79
N ALA A 31 -26.82 22.93 -10.64
CA ALA A 31 -26.79 22.35 -9.31
C ALA A 31 -25.49 22.83 -8.65
N GLU A 32 -25.60 23.55 -7.53
CA GLU A 32 -24.43 23.98 -6.77
C GLU A 32 -23.61 22.73 -6.41
N GLU A 33 -22.52 22.50 -7.14
CA GLU A 33 -21.49 21.57 -6.72
C GLU A 33 -20.97 22.12 -5.39
N GLY A 34 -21.45 21.55 -4.29
CA GLY A 34 -21.19 22.02 -2.94
C GLY A 34 -19.70 22.15 -2.62
N LYS A 35 -19.34 22.32 -1.34
CA LYS A 35 -17.92 22.42 -0.98
C LYS A 35 -17.22 21.10 -1.35
N ARG A 36 -16.40 21.10 -2.42
CA ARG A 36 -15.53 20.00 -2.87
C ARG A 36 -14.08 20.29 -2.41
N GLY A 37 -13.23 19.28 -2.47
CA GLY A 37 -11.87 19.35 -1.95
C GLY A 37 -10.85 19.85 -2.96
N ALA A 38 -9.58 19.62 -2.64
CA ALA A 38 -8.44 19.92 -3.49
C ALA A 38 -7.45 18.75 -3.52
N ILE A 39 -6.72 18.65 -4.62
CA ILE A 39 -5.53 17.80 -4.76
C ILE A 39 -4.34 18.65 -5.16
N PHE A 40 -3.15 18.08 -5.05
CA PHE A 40 -1.89 18.73 -5.38
C PHE A 40 -1.21 17.96 -6.50
N ALA A 41 -0.69 18.66 -7.50
CA ALA A 41 -0.04 18.07 -8.66
C ALA A 41 1.28 18.77 -8.98
N TYR A 42 2.25 18.00 -9.47
CA TYR A 42 3.63 18.43 -9.70
C TYR A 42 4.12 17.93 -11.06
N ARG A 43 4.81 18.81 -11.79
CA ARG A 43 5.31 18.51 -13.14
C ARG A 43 6.55 17.62 -13.16
N SER A 44 7.36 17.62 -12.10
CA SER A 44 8.56 16.80 -12.01
C SER A 44 8.89 16.43 -10.56
N LYS A 45 9.73 15.40 -10.37
CA LYS A 45 10.25 15.01 -9.04
C LYS A 45 11.02 16.17 -8.37
N ALA A 46 11.80 16.93 -9.14
CA ALA A 46 12.54 18.08 -8.63
C ALA A 46 11.61 19.20 -8.12
N ASN A 47 10.50 19.44 -8.83
CA ASN A 47 9.50 20.40 -8.43
C ASN A 47 8.73 19.93 -7.19
N MET A 48 8.40 18.64 -7.12
CA MET A 48 7.78 18.01 -5.96
C MET A 48 8.63 18.17 -4.69
N ILE A 49 9.95 17.89 -4.75
CA ILE A 49 10.87 18.04 -3.60
C ILE A 49 10.89 19.48 -3.08
N LYS A 50 10.77 20.47 -3.97
CA LYS A 50 10.70 21.90 -3.61
C LYS A 50 9.27 22.38 -3.29
N ALA A 51 8.30 21.46 -3.22
CA ALA A 51 6.87 21.73 -3.10
C ALA A 51 6.29 22.71 -4.15
N ARG A 52 6.96 22.86 -5.30
CA ARG A 52 6.57 23.72 -6.40
C ARG A 52 5.55 23.03 -7.30
N GLY A 53 4.29 23.37 -7.18
CA GLY A 53 3.20 22.63 -7.83
C GLY A 53 1.94 23.45 -8.03
N LEU A 54 0.86 22.77 -8.36
CA LEU A 54 -0.45 23.36 -8.58
C LEU A 54 -1.48 22.68 -7.68
N VAL A 55 -2.37 23.50 -7.11
CA VAL A 55 -3.57 23.05 -6.41
C VAL A 55 -4.70 22.92 -7.43
N LEU A 56 -5.23 21.71 -7.58
CA LEU A 56 -6.34 21.42 -8.49
C LEU A 56 -7.62 21.18 -7.68
N THR A 57 -8.72 21.82 -8.10
CA THR A 57 -10.02 21.77 -7.40
C THR A 57 -11.14 21.21 -8.27
N SER A 58 -10.85 20.86 -9.52
CA SER A 58 -11.81 20.40 -10.52
C SER A 58 -11.23 19.30 -11.41
N MET A 59 -12.06 18.36 -11.84
CA MET A 59 -11.74 17.31 -12.80
C MET A 59 -11.28 17.88 -14.14
N GLU A 60 -11.92 18.94 -14.63
CA GLU A 60 -11.51 19.66 -15.84
C GLU A 60 -10.03 20.07 -15.79
N ALA A 61 -9.59 20.67 -14.68
CA ALA A 61 -8.19 21.08 -14.50
C ALA A 61 -7.22 19.90 -14.48
N VAL A 62 -7.65 18.73 -13.99
CA VAL A 62 -6.86 17.49 -14.02
C VAL A 62 -6.72 17.01 -15.46
N SER A 63 -7.82 16.92 -16.20
CA SER A 63 -7.85 16.42 -17.57
C SER A 63 -7.03 17.30 -18.52
N GLU A 64 -7.13 18.62 -18.42
CA GLU A 64 -6.35 19.53 -19.27
C GLU A 64 -4.82 19.44 -19.06
N ASN A 65 -4.39 19.05 -17.86
CA ASN A 65 -2.98 19.01 -17.51
C ASN A 65 -2.48 17.57 -17.34
N GLN A 66 -3.22 16.58 -17.84
CA GLN A 66 -2.96 15.17 -17.59
C GLN A 66 -1.55 14.73 -18.04
N ASP A 67 -1.08 15.25 -19.18
CA ASP A 67 0.23 14.92 -19.74
C ASP A 67 1.36 15.78 -19.18
N SER A 68 1.01 16.85 -18.46
CA SER A 68 1.99 17.80 -17.89
C SER A 68 2.46 17.41 -16.49
N PHE A 69 1.71 16.57 -15.77
CA PHE A 69 1.99 16.21 -14.39
C PHE A 69 2.60 14.82 -14.27
N THR A 70 3.55 14.68 -13.35
CA THR A 70 4.23 13.41 -13.05
C THR A 70 3.90 12.86 -11.68
N HIS A 71 3.53 13.73 -10.74
CA HIS A 71 3.21 13.35 -9.37
C HIS A 71 1.95 14.10 -8.92
N TRP A 72 1.15 13.46 -8.08
CA TRP A 72 -0.11 14.02 -7.59
C TRP A 72 -0.51 13.41 -6.24
N THR A 73 -1.48 14.01 -5.56
CA THR A 73 -2.13 13.36 -4.42
C THR A 73 -3.42 12.68 -4.88
N PRO A 74 -3.52 11.35 -4.84
CA PRO A 74 -4.72 10.64 -5.31
C PRO A 74 -5.87 10.67 -4.30
N ASN A 75 -5.57 11.03 -3.04
CA ASN A 75 -6.55 11.30 -2.01
C ASN A 75 -6.83 12.81 -1.92
N VAL A 76 -8.03 13.16 -1.48
CA VAL A 76 -8.54 14.53 -1.56
C VAL A 76 -8.48 15.22 -0.19
N TYR A 77 -8.03 16.46 -0.20
CA TYR A 77 -7.86 17.32 0.97
C TYR A 77 -8.98 18.36 1.05
N ARG A 78 -9.27 18.89 2.25
CA ARG A 78 -10.40 19.84 2.42
C ARG A 78 -10.13 21.18 1.75
N TYR A 79 -8.87 21.62 1.76
CA TYR A 79 -8.41 22.83 1.08
C TYR A 79 -6.98 22.64 0.54
N GLY A 80 -6.58 23.46 -0.42
CA GLY A 80 -5.19 23.62 -0.80
C GLY A 80 -4.85 25.10 -0.91
N SER A 81 -3.65 25.46 -0.45
CA SER A 81 -3.18 26.86 -0.43
C SER A 81 -1.74 26.94 -0.94
N TYR A 82 -1.21 28.16 -0.99
CA TYR A 82 0.18 28.42 -1.29
C TYR A 82 0.83 29.18 -0.15
N SER A 83 2.10 28.91 0.14
CA SER A 83 2.85 29.65 1.17
C SER A 83 3.41 30.97 0.66
N ASP A 84 3.56 31.12 -0.66
CA ASP A 84 4.12 32.29 -1.31
C ASP A 84 3.05 33.10 -2.06
N SER A 85 3.27 34.41 -2.15
CA SER A 85 2.40 35.34 -2.89
C SER A 85 2.35 35.05 -4.39
N LYS A 86 3.43 34.48 -4.95
CA LYS A 86 3.51 34.05 -6.35
C LYS A 86 2.79 32.72 -6.63
N ARG A 87 2.20 32.08 -5.62
CA ARG A 87 1.42 30.84 -5.70
C ARG A 87 2.16 29.70 -6.40
N GLN A 88 3.42 29.49 -6.03
CA GLN A 88 4.25 28.41 -6.56
C GLN A 88 4.41 27.26 -5.57
N ILE A 89 4.51 27.55 -4.28
CA ILE A 89 4.82 26.58 -3.22
C ILE A 89 3.53 26.13 -2.57
N THR A 90 3.13 24.91 -2.88
CA THR A 90 1.90 24.28 -2.40
C THR A 90 1.93 23.97 -0.90
N ARG A 91 0.81 24.18 -0.20
CA ARG A 91 0.61 23.86 1.21
C ARG A 91 -0.78 23.26 1.44
N GLY A 92 -0.88 22.34 2.41
CA GLY A 92 -2.16 21.75 2.84
C GLY A 92 -2.33 20.27 2.51
N HIS A 93 -1.36 19.58 1.93
CA HIS A 93 -1.40 18.12 1.74
C HIS A 93 -1.01 17.34 3.02
N SER A 94 -1.41 17.83 4.20
CA SER A 94 -1.18 17.19 5.48
C SER A 94 -2.38 16.32 5.88
N GLU A 95 -2.15 15.26 6.62
CA GLU A 95 -3.17 14.23 6.92
C GLU A 95 -4.34 14.75 7.78
N ASP A 96 -4.10 15.77 8.61
CA ASP A 96 -5.13 16.48 9.36
C ASP A 96 -6.09 17.24 8.44
N ASN A 97 -5.64 17.62 7.24
CA ASN A 97 -6.44 18.24 6.21
C ASN A 97 -7.05 17.23 5.22
N LEU A 98 -6.86 15.92 5.44
CA LEU A 98 -7.46 14.91 4.59
C LEU A 98 -8.99 14.98 4.69
N ARG A 99 -9.67 15.04 3.55
CA ARG A 99 -11.13 15.08 3.45
C ARG A 99 -11.69 13.68 3.28
N GLN A 100 -11.09 12.90 2.39
CA GLN A 100 -11.50 11.54 2.07
C GLN A 100 -10.29 10.74 1.60
N VAL A 101 -10.24 9.49 2.06
CA VAL A 101 -9.35 8.47 1.50
C VAL A 101 -10.11 7.80 0.37
N ASN A 102 -9.57 7.84 -0.83
CA ASN A 102 -10.12 7.18 -2.00
C ASN A 102 -9.28 5.98 -2.43
N THR A 103 -7.98 6.00 -2.15
CA THR A 103 -7.06 4.95 -2.56
C THR A 103 -5.96 4.76 -1.53
N PHE A 104 -5.54 3.51 -1.39
CA PHE A 104 -4.22 3.17 -0.86
C PHE A 104 -3.25 3.03 -2.03
N TYR A 105 -1.98 3.32 -1.81
CA TYR A 105 -0.94 3.03 -2.78
C TYR A 105 0.33 2.51 -2.10
N ILE A 106 1.08 1.71 -2.83
CA ILE A 106 2.35 1.11 -2.40
C ILE A 106 3.40 1.46 -3.43
N ASP A 107 4.51 2.02 -2.96
CA ASP A 107 5.67 2.31 -3.80
C ASP A 107 6.66 1.13 -3.68
N PHE A 108 7.05 0.59 -4.82
CA PHE A 108 8.05 -0.47 -4.92
C PHE A 108 9.28 0.10 -5.60
N ASP A 109 10.39 0.16 -4.86
CA ASP A 109 11.66 0.73 -5.32
C ASP A 109 12.65 -0.39 -5.59
N ILE A 110 13.06 -0.53 -6.84
CA ILE A 110 14.11 -1.43 -7.30
C ILE A 110 15.43 -0.69 -7.14
N THR A 111 16.24 -1.10 -6.17
CA THR A 111 17.48 -0.41 -5.80
C THR A 111 18.71 -1.03 -6.43
N SER A 112 18.66 -2.32 -6.79
CA SER A 112 19.75 -3.04 -7.44
C SER A 112 19.30 -3.77 -8.71
N SER A 113 20.22 -3.95 -9.67
CA SER A 113 19.99 -4.73 -10.89
C SER A 113 19.80 -6.24 -10.65
N ALA A 114 19.98 -6.71 -9.42
CA ALA A 114 19.67 -8.08 -9.00
C ALA A 114 18.19 -8.24 -8.53
N GLU A 115 17.50 -7.13 -8.26
CA GLU A 115 16.08 -7.09 -7.91
C GLU A 115 15.25 -6.96 -9.20
N GLU A 116 15.24 -8.00 -10.04
CA GLU A 116 14.31 -8.04 -11.16
C GLU A 116 12.89 -8.25 -10.62
N MET A 117 12.07 -7.20 -10.68
CA MET A 117 10.65 -7.27 -10.34
C MET A 117 9.83 -6.76 -11.52
N THR A 118 8.75 -7.46 -11.80
CA THR A 118 7.77 -7.14 -12.84
C THR A 118 6.43 -6.78 -12.21
N SER A 119 5.54 -6.17 -13.01
CA SER A 119 4.15 -6.00 -12.61
C SER A 119 3.45 -7.35 -12.32
N GLY A 120 3.93 -8.45 -12.92
CA GLY A 120 3.44 -9.81 -12.66
C GLY A 120 3.71 -10.31 -11.24
N ASP A 121 4.84 -9.95 -10.64
CA ASP A 121 5.18 -10.33 -9.27
C ASP A 121 4.27 -9.62 -8.26
N ILE A 122 3.96 -8.35 -8.51
CA ILE A 122 2.99 -7.57 -7.74
C ILE A 122 1.61 -8.22 -7.83
N LEU A 123 1.16 -8.59 -9.04
CA LEU A 123 -0.14 -9.27 -9.23
C LEU A 123 -0.19 -10.62 -8.52
N THR A 124 0.90 -11.40 -8.56
CA THR A 124 0.99 -12.71 -7.91
C THR A 124 0.86 -12.58 -6.40
N ALA A 125 1.60 -11.65 -5.78
CA ALA A 125 1.47 -11.36 -4.35
C ALA A 125 0.06 -10.83 -4.00
N ALA A 126 -0.57 -10.07 -4.89
CA ALA A 126 -1.92 -9.56 -4.67
C ALA A 126 -3.02 -10.65 -4.73
N ILE A 127 -2.78 -11.74 -5.48
CA ILE A 127 -3.68 -12.90 -5.49
C ILE A 127 -3.72 -13.57 -4.11
N ASP A 128 -2.56 -13.73 -3.48
CA ASP A 128 -2.46 -14.33 -2.13
C ASP A 128 -3.12 -13.46 -1.07
N LEU A 129 -2.90 -12.15 -1.19
CA LEU A 129 -3.53 -11.11 -0.39
C LEU A 129 -5.06 -11.19 -0.47
N GLY A 130 -5.61 -11.59 -1.62
CA GLY A 130 -7.03 -11.61 -1.92
C GLY A 130 -7.60 -10.27 -2.41
N PHE A 131 -6.73 -9.28 -2.63
CA PHE A 131 -7.08 -7.96 -3.13
C PHE A 131 -6.16 -7.60 -4.29
N MET A 132 -6.69 -7.64 -5.52
CA MET A 132 -5.95 -7.24 -6.71
C MET A 132 -5.82 -5.71 -6.79
N PRO A 133 -4.67 -5.15 -7.23
CA PRO A 133 -4.54 -3.72 -7.43
C PRO A 133 -5.47 -3.25 -8.56
N THR A 134 -6.07 -2.07 -8.41
CA THR A 134 -6.87 -1.43 -9.46
C THR A 134 -5.98 -0.97 -10.62
N LEU A 135 -4.77 -0.52 -10.30
CA LEU A 135 -3.84 0.09 -11.23
C LEU A 135 -2.39 -0.17 -10.78
N ILE A 136 -1.51 -0.50 -11.72
CA ILE A 136 -0.06 -0.55 -11.48
C ILE A 136 0.60 0.42 -12.46
N LEU A 137 1.40 1.32 -11.92
CA LEU A 137 2.18 2.30 -12.66
C LEU A 137 3.65 1.92 -12.65
N LYS A 138 4.33 2.08 -13.78
CA LYS A 138 5.79 2.03 -13.87
C LYS A 138 6.38 3.36 -13.42
N SER A 139 7.40 3.29 -12.59
CA SER A 139 8.21 4.42 -12.17
C SER A 139 9.62 4.29 -12.77
N ASP A 140 10.43 5.35 -12.66
CA ASP A 140 11.80 5.35 -13.19
C ASP A 140 12.68 4.26 -12.54
N LYS A 141 12.32 3.82 -11.33
CA LYS A 141 13.09 2.87 -10.52
C LYS A 141 12.21 1.78 -9.89
N GLY A 142 11.11 1.40 -10.53
CA GLY A 142 10.23 0.37 -9.99
C GLY A 142 8.79 0.57 -10.38
N TYR A 143 7.86 0.37 -9.44
CA TYR A 143 6.43 0.40 -9.71
C TYR A 143 5.66 1.00 -8.55
N GLN A 144 4.44 1.45 -8.84
CA GLN A 144 3.51 1.90 -7.82
C GLN A 144 2.14 1.25 -8.04
N ALA A 145 1.67 0.49 -7.06
CA ALA A 145 0.37 -0.17 -7.11
C ALA A 145 -0.68 0.64 -6.35
N TYR A 146 -1.86 0.79 -6.96
CA TYR A 146 -3.00 1.52 -6.44
C TYR A 146 -4.12 0.54 -6.11
N PHE A 147 -4.69 0.70 -4.92
CA PHE A 147 -5.85 -0.03 -4.43
C PHE A 147 -6.96 0.99 -4.16
N VAL A 148 -7.80 1.21 -5.17
CA VAL A 148 -8.86 2.20 -5.14
C VAL A 148 -10.05 1.61 -4.38
N LEU A 149 -10.61 2.39 -3.46
CA LEU A 149 -11.80 2.00 -2.73
C LEU A 149 -13.01 2.02 -3.67
N SER A 150 -14.03 1.18 -3.42
CA SER A 150 -15.30 1.27 -4.16
C SER A 150 -16.01 2.60 -3.86
N GLU A 151 -16.01 3.01 -2.59
CA GLU A 151 -16.56 4.27 -2.09
C GLU A 151 -15.52 5.09 -1.30
N PRO A 152 -15.60 6.44 -1.30
CA PRO A 152 -14.70 7.27 -0.51
C PRO A 152 -14.89 7.05 1.00
N ALA A 153 -13.79 6.88 1.73
CA ALA A 153 -13.81 6.90 3.19
C ALA A 153 -13.65 8.33 3.70
N TYR A 154 -14.76 8.96 4.08
CA TYR A 154 -14.80 10.36 4.52
C TYR A 154 -14.21 10.59 5.91
N VAL A 155 -13.41 11.63 6.05
CA VAL A 155 -12.81 12.06 7.31
C VAL A 155 -13.67 13.15 7.95
N THR A 156 -14.54 12.72 8.86
CA THR A 156 -15.45 13.61 9.60
C THR A 156 -14.88 14.00 10.97
N SER A 157 -15.13 15.25 11.38
CA SER A 157 -14.84 15.71 12.75
C SER A 157 -15.60 14.92 13.81
N HIS A 158 -16.84 14.51 13.51
CA HIS A 158 -17.69 13.67 14.37
C HIS A 158 -17.03 12.33 14.74
N SER A 159 -16.17 11.78 13.88
CA SER A 159 -15.43 10.55 14.15
C SER A 159 -14.08 10.77 14.85
N GLN A 160 -13.76 12.00 15.28
CA GLN A 160 -12.46 12.38 15.85
C GLN A 160 -11.27 11.92 14.98
N PHE A 161 -11.39 12.00 13.65
CA PHE A 161 -10.34 11.56 12.71
C PHE A 161 -9.96 10.06 12.84
N ARG A 162 -10.79 9.23 13.50
CA ARG A 162 -10.53 7.78 13.66
C ARG A 162 -10.34 7.08 12.32
N VAL A 163 -11.04 7.52 11.28
CA VAL A 163 -10.90 7.01 9.91
C VAL A 163 -9.45 7.13 9.42
N VAL A 164 -8.76 8.23 9.69
CA VAL A 164 -7.34 8.41 9.29
C VAL A 164 -6.45 7.42 10.03
N LYS A 165 -6.64 7.25 11.34
CA LYS A 165 -5.86 6.29 12.14
C LYS A 165 -6.06 4.85 11.65
N VAL A 166 -7.30 4.46 11.38
CA VAL A 166 -7.66 3.13 10.84
C VAL A 166 -7.09 2.93 9.44
N ALA A 167 -7.25 3.92 8.55
CA ALA A 167 -6.74 3.86 7.19
C ALA A 167 -5.20 3.76 7.16
N LYS A 168 -4.49 4.45 8.06
CA LYS A 168 -3.03 4.30 8.22
C LYS A 168 -2.66 2.88 8.63
N ALA A 169 -3.37 2.31 9.60
CA ALA A 169 -3.11 0.93 10.04
C ALA A 169 -3.32 -0.07 8.89
N ILE A 170 -4.38 0.12 8.08
CA ILE A 170 -4.60 -0.66 6.85
C ILE A 170 -3.43 -0.49 5.88
N SER A 171 -3.03 0.75 5.58
CA SER A 171 -1.91 1.04 4.67
C SER A 171 -0.58 0.44 5.17
N GLN A 172 -0.32 0.49 6.47
CA GLN A 172 0.88 -0.10 7.07
C GLN A 172 0.86 -1.63 6.97
N ASN A 173 -0.27 -2.27 7.30
CA ASN A 173 -0.42 -3.71 7.18
C ASN A 173 -0.27 -4.18 5.73
N LEU A 174 -0.79 -3.39 4.79
CA LEU A 174 -0.63 -3.64 3.36
C LEU A 174 0.84 -3.61 2.94
N ARG A 175 1.59 -2.58 3.35
CA ARG A 175 3.03 -2.48 3.08
C ARG A 175 3.81 -3.62 3.73
N ASN A 176 3.52 -3.92 4.99
CA ASN A 176 4.14 -5.03 5.73
C ASN A 176 3.88 -6.39 5.07
N TYR A 177 2.73 -6.57 4.42
CA TYR A 177 2.42 -7.79 3.70
C TYR A 177 3.30 -7.92 2.45
N PHE A 178 3.29 -6.89 1.59
CA PHE A 178 4.06 -6.91 0.35
C PHE A 178 5.58 -6.88 0.59
N SER A 179 6.05 -6.25 1.68
CA SER A 179 7.48 -6.20 2.03
C SER A 179 8.08 -7.56 2.41
N GLN A 180 7.26 -8.60 2.58
CA GLN A 180 7.75 -9.96 2.87
C GLN A 180 8.44 -10.58 1.66
N THR A 181 8.01 -10.22 0.45
CA THR A 181 8.49 -10.82 -0.80
C THR A 181 8.95 -9.80 -1.83
N LEU A 182 8.53 -8.53 -1.73
CA LEU A 182 8.82 -7.48 -2.71
C LEU A 182 9.50 -6.26 -2.05
N PRO A 183 10.33 -5.51 -2.79
CA PRO A 183 11.03 -4.33 -2.27
C PRO A 183 10.10 -3.11 -2.14
N VAL A 184 9.38 -3.03 -1.02
CA VAL A 184 8.45 -1.92 -0.71
C VAL A 184 9.19 -0.78 -0.01
N ASP A 185 8.98 0.47 -0.46
CA ASP A 185 9.44 1.64 0.29
C ASP A 185 8.55 1.87 1.52
N MET A 186 9.05 1.46 2.68
CA MET A 186 8.40 1.61 3.98
C MET A 186 8.38 3.05 4.50
N THR A 187 9.14 3.96 3.89
CA THR A 187 9.35 5.34 4.36
C THR A 187 8.40 6.33 3.71
N CYS A 188 7.78 5.94 2.60
CA CYS A 188 6.79 6.73 1.88
C CYS A 188 5.61 7.13 2.78
N ASN A 189 5.06 8.32 2.61
CA ASN A 189 3.84 8.75 3.31
C ASN A 189 2.64 7.87 2.91
N HIS A 190 1.71 7.56 3.83
CA HIS A 190 0.54 6.71 3.57
C HIS A 190 -0.48 7.32 2.59
N PHE A 191 -0.67 8.64 2.64
CA PHE A 191 -1.67 9.37 1.85
C PHE A 191 -1.07 10.54 1.07
N GLY A 192 0.26 10.55 0.94
CA GLY A 192 1.00 11.64 0.38
C GLY A 192 0.96 11.68 -1.14
N ILE A 193 2.08 12.13 -1.71
CA ILE A 193 2.24 12.33 -3.14
C ILE A 193 2.64 11.00 -3.77
N ALA A 194 1.97 10.65 -4.86
CA ALA A 194 2.12 9.43 -5.63
C ALA A 194 2.37 9.76 -7.12
N ARG A 195 2.72 8.79 -7.96
CA ARG A 195 2.91 8.96 -9.41
C ARG A 195 1.56 9.15 -10.11
N MET A 196 1.45 10.14 -10.97
CA MET A 196 0.21 10.36 -11.71
C MET A 196 0.04 9.30 -12.81
N PRO A 197 -1.15 8.67 -12.96
CA PRO A 197 -1.43 7.78 -14.07
C PRO A 197 -1.35 8.54 -15.39
N ARG A 198 -0.62 8.01 -16.37
CA ARG A 198 -0.48 8.56 -17.73
C ARG A 198 -0.46 7.43 -18.74
N THR A 199 -0.72 7.74 -20.01
CA THR A 199 -0.78 6.69 -21.05
C THR A 199 0.53 5.92 -21.24
N ASP A 200 1.67 6.52 -20.90
CA ASP A 200 3.02 5.94 -21.04
C ASP A 200 3.46 5.05 -19.88
N ASN A 201 2.87 5.21 -18.69
CA ASN A 201 3.38 4.57 -17.47
C ASN A 201 2.42 3.53 -16.87
N ILE A 202 1.28 3.25 -17.52
CA ILE A 202 0.31 2.30 -16.98
C ILE A 202 0.62 0.89 -17.48
N GLU A 203 0.99 0.01 -16.56
CA GLU A 203 1.32 -1.40 -16.84
C GLU A 203 0.11 -2.32 -16.65
N PHE A 204 -0.77 -1.98 -15.71
CA PHE A 204 -1.96 -2.77 -15.40
C PHE A 204 -3.11 -1.86 -14.98
N PHE A 205 -4.31 -2.12 -15.47
CA PHE A 205 -5.52 -1.41 -15.03
C PHE A 205 -6.78 -2.25 -15.19
N HIS A 206 -7.53 -2.40 -14.10
CA HIS A 206 -8.83 -3.05 -14.06
C HIS A 206 -9.77 -2.25 -13.16
N ALA A 207 -10.77 -1.60 -13.76
CA ALA A 207 -11.70 -0.71 -13.06
C ALA A 207 -12.57 -1.44 -12.02
N ASP A 208 -12.81 -2.74 -12.21
CA ASP A 208 -13.65 -3.54 -11.32
C ASP A 208 -12.92 -3.97 -10.04
N TYR A 209 -11.58 -3.87 -10.01
CA TYR A 209 -10.77 -4.21 -8.85
C TYR A 209 -10.77 -3.06 -7.84
N THR A 210 -11.94 -2.83 -7.26
CA THR A 210 -12.16 -1.88 -6.17
C THR A 210 -12.85 -2.58 -5.02
N TYR A 211 -12.55 -2.15 -3.80
CA TYR A 211 -13.02 -2.81 -2.59
C TYR A 211 -13.51 -1.78 -1.58
N SER A 212 -14.52 -2.12 -0.81
CA SER A 212 -15.03 -1.25 0.23
C SER A 212 -14.00 -1.04 1.34
N PHE A 213 -14.13 0.08 2.05
CA PHE A 213 -13.31 0.33 3.23
C PHE A 213 -13.49 -0.74 4.31
N GLN A 214 -14.69 -1.33 4.41
CA GLN A 214 -14.99 -2.40 5.35
C GLN A 214 -14.23 -3.70 5.03
N GLU A 215 -14.14 -4.09 3.75
CA GLU A 215 -13.36 -5.27 3.35
C GLU A 215 -11.88 -5.12 3.71
N TRP A 216 -11.31 -3.93 3.47
CA TRP A 216 -9.95 -3.61 3.87
C TRP A 216 -9.75 -3.62 5.39
N LEU A 217 -10.73 -3.12 6.13
CA LEU A 217 -10.72 -3.13 7.59
C LEU A 217 -10.74 -4.57 8.13
N ASP A 218 -11.66 -5.39 7.63
CA ASP A 218 -11.82 -6.80 8.04
C ASP A 218 -10.60 -7.63 7.71
N TRP A 219 -9.99 -7.39 6.54
CA TRP A 219 -8.72 -8.00 6.17
C TRP A 219 -7.59 -7.56 7.10
N SER A 220 -7.45 -6.26 7.34
CA SER A 220 -6.39 -5.71 8.19
C SER A 220 -6.49 -6.23 9.63
N MET A 221 -7.71 -6.39 10.16
CA MET A 221 -7.98 -7.03 11.45
C MET A 221 -7.51 -8.49 11.53
N LYS A 222 -7.46 -9.21 10.40
CA LYS A 222 -6.96 -10.60 10.35
C LYS A 222 -5.44 -10.68 10.27
N GLN A 223 -4.78 -9.68 9.68
CA GLN A 223 -3.32 -9.65 9.54
C GLN A 223 -2.61 -9.25 10.83
N SER A 224 -3.23 -8.38 11.62
CA SER A 224 -2.62 -7.87 12.83
C SER A 224 -2.95 -8.73 14.06
N ASP A 225 -1.93 -9.29 14.71
CA ASP A 225 -1.99 -9.66 16.14
C ASP A 225 -2.12 -8.42 17.06
N ILE A 226 -2.04 -7.22 16.49
CA ILE A 226 -2.11 -5.93 17.17
C ILE A 226 -3.59 -5.59 17.45
N PRO A 227 -3.95 -5.17 18.68
CA PRO A 227 -5.31 -4.77 18.99
C PRO A 227 -5.64 -3.47 18.25
N PHE A 228 -6.63 -3.50 17.36
CA PHE A 228 -7.35 -2.28 16.97
C PHE A 228 -7.81 -1.54 18.24
N PRO A 229 -7.92 -0.20 18.22
CA PRO A 229 -8.27 0.60 19.40
C PRO A 229 -9.58 0.19 20.11
N SER A 230 -10.44 -0.61 19.46
CA SER A 230 -11.67 -1.15 20.03
C SER A 230 -11.49 -2.43 20.85
N LYS A 231 -10.44 -3.23 20.59
CA LYS A 231 -10.01 -4.30 21.50
C LYS A 231 -9.01 -3.69 22.46
N LYS A 232 -9.50 -2.99 23.50
CA LYS A 232 -8.72 -2.95 24.72
C LYS A 232 -8.50 -4.41 25.09
N PRO A 233 -7.26 -4.94 25.04
CA PRO A 233 -7.06 -6.27 25.57
C PRO A 233 -7.48 -6.17 27.06
N ASN A 234 -8.15 -7.19 27.61
CA ASN A 234 -8.44 -7.28 29.04
C ASN A 234 -7.13 -7.46 29.81
N LEU A 235 -6.25 -6.47 29.71
CA LEU A 235 -4.91 -6.40 30.24
C LEU A 235 -4.92 -5.16 31.12
N THR A 236 -5.08 -5.40 32.41
CA THR A 236 -4.60 -4.46 33.41
C THR A 236 -3.09 -4.58 33.45
N VAL A 237 -2.41 -3.45 33.25
CA VAL A 237 -1.00 -3.33 33.62
C VAL A 237 -0.90 -3.72 35.09
N ILE A 238 -0.21 -4.82 35.40
CA ILE A 238 0.18 -5.11 36.77
C ILE A 238 1.16 -4.01 37.14
N SER A 239 0.84 -3.23 38.17
CA SER A 239 1.69 -2.19 38.75
C SER A 239 3.16 -2.61 38.72
N GLY A 240 3.95 -1.91 37.90
CA GLY A 240 5.33 -2.29 37.58
C GLY A 240 5.84 -1.76 36.23
N SER A 241 5.00 -1.12 35.41
CA SER A 241 5.42 -0.47 34.14
C SER A 241 4.98 0.99 34.01
N GLU A 242 4.79 1.69 35.13
CA GLU A 242 5.03 3.13 35.16
C GLU A 242 6.55 3.32 35.19
N GLY A 243 7.16 3.93 34.16
CA GLY A 243 8.47 4.56 34.34
C GLY A 243 9.64 4.18 33.42
N VAL A 244 9.50 3.34 32.39
CA VAL A 244 10.59 3.22 31.39
C VAL A 244 10.40 4.29 30.33
N LYS A 245 11.25 5.32 30.35
CA LYS A 245 11.23 6.39 29.36
C LYS A 245 11.87 5.90 28.06
N GLN A 246 11.48 6.44 26.91
CA GLN A 246 12.10 6.06 25.63
C GLN A 246 13.60 6.41 25.59
N VAL A 247 14.02 7.45 26.31
CA VAL A 247 15.44 7.80 26.46
C VAL A 247 16.24 6.76 27.26
N ASP A 248 15.58 5.93 28.07
CA ASP A 248 16.22 4.86 28.84
C ASP A 248 16.35 3.56 28.04
N GLU A 249 15.75 3.49 26.84
CA GLU A 249 15.84 2.30 26.00
C GLU A 249 17.22 2.20 25.32
N PRO A 250 17.79 0.98 25.17
CA PRO A 250 19.12 0.78 24.61
C PRO A 250 19.33 1.43 23.24
N TRP A 251 18.31 1.42 22.38
CA TRP A 251 18.39 1.99 21.04
C TRP A 251 18.75 3.49 21.05
N TYR A 252 18.29 4.24 22.07
CA TYR A 252 18.51 5.68 22.17
C TYR A 252 20.01 5.97 22.30
N GLY A 253 20.67 5.27 23.22
CA GLY A 253 22.12 5.36 23.42
C GLY A 253 22.93 4.83 22.23
N LEU A 254 22.43 3.81 21.53
CA LEU A 254 23.09 3.30 20.32
C LEU A 254 23.14 4.37 19.23
N LEU A 255 22.01 5.03 18.92
CA LEU A 255 21.98 6.09 17.90
C LEU A 255 22.77 7.34 18.32
N MET A 256 22.72 7.74 19.59
CA MET A 256 23.46 8.92 20.09
C MET A 256 24.99 8.78 19.97
N ARG A 257 25.52 7.57 19.78
CA ARG A 257 26.97 7.32 19.64
C ARG A 257 27.44 7.26 18.18
N GLU A 258 26.51 7.25 17.22
CA GLU A 258 26.87 7.13 15.81
C GLU A 258 27.18 8.51 15.20
N ALA A 259 28.44 8.68 14.75
CA ALA A 259 28.90 9.92 14.12
C ALA A 259 28.77 9.90 12.57
N ASN A 260 28.76 8.72 11.96
CA ASN A 260 28.83 8.54 10.49
C ASN A 260 27.45 8.49 9.81
N ILE A 261 26.47 9.22 10.33
CA ILE A 261 25.13 9.24 9.76
C ILE A 261 25.07 10.21 8.57
N LYS A 262 24.91 9.66 7.36
CA LYS A 262 24.85 10.44 6.10
C LYS A 262 23.50 10.29 5.42
N GLY A 263 23.01 11.35 4.79
CA GLY A 263 21.84 11.24 3.92
C GLY A 263 22.27 10.78 2.53
N ASP A 264 21.81 9.62 2.07
CA ASP A 264 21.92 9.22 0.65
C ASP A 264 20.55 8.78 0.11
N LYS A 265 20.39 8.74 -1.21
CA LYS A 265 19.18 8.23 -1.86
C LYS A 265 18.98 6.76 -1.46
N ALA A 266 17.93 6.50 -0.68
CA ALA A 266 17.50 5.21 -0.08
C ALA A 266 17.92 4.96 1.38
N LEU A 267 18.77 5.79 1.99
CA LEU A 267 19.15 5.68 3.40
C LEU A 267 18.56 6.83 4.22
N MET A 268 17.90 6.50 5.33
CA MET A 268 17.34 7.49 6.24
C MET A 268 18.46 8.34 6.86
N GLY A 269 18.60 9.59 6.44
CA GLY A 269 19.70 10.44 6.89
C GLY A 269 19.54 11.07 8.28
N ARG A 270 20.49 11.96 8.62
CA ARG A 270 20.59 12.71 9.89
C ARG A 270 19.29 13.35 10.39
N ASN A 271 18.49 13.94 9.50
CA ASN A 271 17.20 14.56 9.84
C ASN A 271 16.24 13.58 10.52
N ASN A 272 16.19 12.33 10.02
CA ASN A 272 15.28 11.31 10.52
C ASN A 272 15.74 10.80 11.89
N VAL A 273 17.06 10.66 12.08
CA VAL A 273 17.65 10.27 13.37
C VAL A 273 17.40 11.34 14.42
N LEU A 274 17.75 12.60 14.13
CA LEU A 274 17.52 13.74 15.04
C LEU A 274 16.04 13.91 15.39
N PHE A 275 15.14 13.79 14.41
CA PHE A 275 13.70 13.85 14.66
C PHE A 275 13.23 12.72 15.59
N THR A 276 13.74 11.50 15.38
CA THR A 276 13.36 10.33 16.20
C THR A 276 13.88 10.44 17.63
N LEU A 277 15.12 10.92 17.81
CA LEU A 277 15.69 11.20 19.13
C LEU A 277 14.91 12.32 19.84
N ALA A 278 14.51 13.37 19.12
CA ALA A 278 13.71 14.46 19.68
C ALA A 278 12.31 13.97 20.14
N LEU A 279 11.67 13.07 19.38
CA LEU A 279 10.41 12.43 19.79
C LEU A 279 10.56 11.56 21.04
N ALA A 280 11.68 10.86 21.19
CA ALA A 280 11.95 10.08 22.39
C ALA A 280 12.12 10.98 23.62
N ASN A 281 12.86 12.09 23.51
CA ASN A 281 12.96 13.10 24.55
C ASN A 281 11.59 13.67 24.94
N PHE A 282 10.79 14.08 23.94
CA PHE A 282 9.45 14.64 24.16
C PHE A 282 8.55 13.66 24.92
N SER A 283 8.45 12.40 24.45
CA SER A 283 7.63 11.36 25.10
C SER A 283 8.11 10.98 26.51
N SER A 284 9.39 11.22 26.79
CA SER A 284 10.05 10.95 28.08
C SER A 284 9.90 12.09 29.09
N GLY A 285 9.21 13.17 28.70
CA GLY A 285 8.98 14.35 29.53
C GLY A 285 10.18 15.30 29.63
N VAL A 286 11.13 15.22 28.70
CA VAL A 286 12.24 16.18 28.60
C VAL A 286 11.70 17.50 28.05
N SER A 287 12.14 18.63 28.59
CA SER A 287 11.72 19.94 28.09
C SER A 287 12.33 20.22 26.72
N GLN A 288 11.70 21.09 25.93
CA GLN A 288 12.23 21.42 24.61
C GLN A 288 13.64 22.01 24.70
N SER A 289 13.89 22.92 25.65
CA SER A 289 15.21 23.53 25.85
C SER A 289 16.28 22.50 26.22
N ASP A 290 15.95 21.53 27.09
CA ASP A 290 16.91 20.50 27.47
C ASP A 290 17.19 19.55 26.31
N CYS A 291 16.18 19.24 25.50
CA CYS A 291 16.33 18.44 24.29
C CYS A 291 17.20 19.15 23.23
N GLU A 292 17.06 20.47 23.08
CA GLU A 292 17.91 21.27 22.20
C GLU A 292 19.37 21.19 22.62
N VAL A 293 19.66 21.28 23.93
CA VAL A 293 21.03 21.14 24.45
C VAL A 293 21.58 19.75 24.19
N VAL A 294 20.84 18.70 24.59
CA VAL A 294 21.29 17.30 24.45
C VAL A 294 21.54 16.91 23.00
N LEU A 295 20.68 17.37 22.07
CA LEU A 295 20.81 17.04 20.66
C LEU A 295 21.72 17.99 19.88
N ALA A 296 22.04 19.17 20.42
CA ALA A 296 23.06 20.06 19.85
C ALA A 296 24.43 19.39 19.94
N ASP A 297 24.78 18.85 21.11
CA ASP A 297 26.00 18.07 21.28
C ASP A 297 26.05 16.93 20.25
N PHE A 298 24.98 16.12 20.16
CA PHE A 298 24.91 15.04 19.17
C PHE A 298 25.08 15.54 17.73
N ASN A 299 24.42 16.65 17.36
CA ASN A 299 24.51 17.22 16.02
C ASN A 299 25.96 17.64 15.69
N GLU A 300 26.69 18.23 16.65
CA GLU A 300 28.10 18.60 16.47
C GLU A 300 29.03 17.39 16.31
N HIS A 301 28.69 16.25 16.91
CA HIS A 301 29.45 15.00 16.76
C HIS A 301 29.23 14.30 15.41
N LEU A 302 28.22 14.70 14.62
CA LEU A 302 27.98 14.13 13.30
C LEU A 302 29.08 14.55 12.31
N ALA A 303 29.48 13.63 11.44
CA ALA A 303 30.43 13.92 10.35
C ALA A 303 29.94 15.04 9.41
N GLU A 304 28.61 15.19 9.28
CA GLU A 304 27.98 16.28 8.56
C GLU A 304 26.79 16.85 9.38
N PRO A 305 27.04 17.84 10.25
CA PRO A 305 26.01 18.43 11.10
C PRO A 305 24.91 19.12 10.29
N LEU A 306 23.71 19.21 10.87
CA LEU A 306 22.68 20.11 10.37
C LEU A 306 23.03 21.56 10.68
N SER A 307 22.58 22.44 9.79
CA SER A 307 22.56 23.88 10.08
C SER A 307 21.66 24.17 11.28
N GLN A 308 21.98 25.22 12.05
CA GLN A 308 21.23 25.59 13.25
C GLN A 308 19.73 25.76 12.98
N ASP A 309 19.37 26.39 11.85
CA ASP A 309 17.98 26.60 11.45
C ASP A 309 17.25 25.28 11.15
N GLU A 310 17.90 24.33 10.51
CA GLU A 310 17.31 23.01 10.22
C GLU A 310 17.20 22.17 11.48
N PHE A 311 18.23 22.18 12.32
CA PHE A 311 18.24 21.52 13.62
C PHE A 311 17.06 22.00 14.48
N LEU A 312 16.92 23.30 14.68
CA LEU A 312 15.83 23.87 15.46
C LEU A 312 14.45 23.53 14.86
N LYS A 313 14.30 23.59 13.53
CA LYS A 313 13.04 23.18 12.86
C LYS A 313 12.66 21.73 13.16
N VAL A 314 13.64 20.82 13.19
CA VAL A 314 13.41 19.41 13.51
C VAL A 314 12.91 19.27 14.96
N ILE A 315 13.56 19.95 15.91
CA ILE A 315 13.14 19.91 17.32
C ILE A 315 11.75 20.53 17.51
N TYR A 316 11.49 21.72 16.96
CA TYR A 316 10.17 22.35 17.01
C TYR A 316 9.07 21.46 16.41
N SER A 317 9.39 20.73 15.33
CA SER A 317 8.45 19.79 14.72
C SER A 317 8.11 18.63 15.67
N ALA A 318 9.10 18.09 16.39
CA ALA A 318 8.89 17.01 17.35
C ALA A 318 8.03 17.46 18.55
N TYR A 319 8.26 18.67 19.05
CA TYR A 319 7.54 19.28 20.18
C TYR A 319 6.23 19.98 19.79
N SER A 320 5.83 19.93 18.52
CA SER A 320 4.61 20.59 18.03
C SER A 320 3.29 20.01 18.59
N GLY A 321 3.35 18.92 19.37
CA GLY A 321 2.19 18.20 19.89
C GLY A 321 1.46 17.33 18.85
N LYS A 322 1.96 17.28 17.61
CA LYS A 322 1.41 16.43 16.53
C LYS A 322 1.82 14.96 16.64
N TYR A 323 2.89 14.68 17.37
CA TYR A 323 3.49 13.37 17.54
C TYR A 323 3.49 13.01 19.01
N GLU A 324 3.28 11.74 19.33
CA GLU A 324 3.18 11.28 20.73
C GLU A 324 4.51 10.70 21.22
N ALA A 325 5.20 9.90 20.40
CA ALA A 325 6.45 9.22 20.76
C ALA A 325 7.21 8.74 19.51
N ALA A 326 8.45 8.30 19.70
CA ALA A 326 9.23 7.67 18.64
C ALA A 326 8.66 6.29 18.29
N ASN A 327 8.48 6.02 16.99
CA ASN A 327 7.88 4.78 16.51
C ASN A 327 8.88 3.61 16.55
N ARG A 328 8.48 2.49 17.13
CA ARG A 328 9.34 1.30 17.33
C ARG A 328 9.89 0.70 16.04
N ASP A 329 9.09 0.63 14.98
CA ASP A 329 9.53 0.07 13.70
C ASP A 329 10.45 1.04 12.96
N TYR A 330 10.19 2.34 13.10
CA TYR A 330 11.07 3.38 12.58
C TYR A 330 12.44 3.36 13.28
N ILE A 331 12.46 3.21 14.60
CA ILE A 331 13.69 3.03 15.39
C ILE A 331 14.50 1.83 14.90
N LYS A 332 13.86 0.67 14.71
CA LYS A 332 14.55 -0.53 14.19
C LYS A 332 15.21 -0.26 12.85
N LEU A 333 14.50 0.43 11.96
CA LEU A 333 15.00 0.73 10.61
C LEU A 333 16.24 1.65 10.69
N LEU A 334 16.20 2.68 11.53
CA LEU A 334 17.35 3.56 11.78
C LEU A 334 18.54 2.82 12.40
N CYS A 335 18.31 2.01 13.44
CA CYS A 335 19.38 1.27 14.10
C CYS A 335 20.01 0.22 13.16
N LYS A 336 19.21 -0.45 12.32
CA LYS A 336 19.75 -1.38 11.32
C LYS A 336 20.57 -0.68 10.25
N ALA A 337 20.14 0.50 9.83
CA ALA A 337 20.85 1.28 8.82
C ALA A 337 22.17 1.85 9.32
N TRP A 338 22.24 2.33 10.56
CA TRP A 338 23.38 3.10 11.06
C TRP A 338 24.24 2.42 12.12
N VAL A 339 23.67 1.53 12.92
CA VAL A 339 24.39 0.87 14.02
C VAL A 339 24.87 -0.50 13.58
N ASN A 340 23.93 -1.41 13.29
CA ASN A 340 24.25 -2.77 12.82
C ASN A 340 23.01 -3.45 12.23
N GLU A 341 23.13 -3.99 11.02
CA GLU A 341 22.05 -4.66 10.29
C GLU A 341 21.47 -5.88 11.04
N ASN A 342 22.30 -6.56 11.83
CA ASN A 342 21.96 -7.79 12.55
C ASN A 342 21.33 -7.57 13.94
N LEU A 343 20.98 -6.32 14.29
CA LEU A 343 20.36 -6.01 15.58
C LEU A 343 19.00 -6.69 15.74
N ARG A 344 18.81 -7.34 16.89
CA ARG A 344 17.55 -7.98 17.27
C ARG A 344 16.74 -7.04 18.16
N ASN A 345 15.43 -7.29 18.22
CA ASN A 345 14.54 -6.52 19.09
C ASN A 345 14.94 -6.56 20.58
N SER A 346 15.65 -7.61 21.02
CA SER A 346 16.19 -7.73 22.37
C SER A 346 17.31 -6.75 22.69
N ASP A 347 18.01 -6.29 21.66
CA ASP A 347 19.21 -5.48 21.79
C ASP A 347 18.83 -4.00 21.76
N LEU A 348 17.69 -3.68 21.14
CA LEU A 348 17.15 -2.34 20.98
C LEU A 348 16.20 -1.93 22.10
N PHE A 349 15.40 -2.87 22.63
CA PHE A 349 14.29 -2.56 23.51
C PHE A 349 14.32 -3.39 24.79
N ILE A 350 14.03 -2.74 25.92
CA ILE A 350 13.93 -3.42 27.21
C ILE A 350 12.76 -4.42 27.16
N LYS A 351 13.04 -5.69 27.44
CA LYS A 351 12.01 -6.74 27.40
C LYS A 351 11.04 -6.57 28.56
N GLN A 352 9.86 -6.02 28.28
CA GLN A 352 8.72 -6.17 29.17
C GLN A 352 8.25 -7.63 29.12
N ARG A 353 8.50 -8.39 30.20
CA ARG A 353 8.07 -9.78 30.31
C ARG A 353 6.60 -9.82 30.69
N TRP A 354 5.78 -10.29 29.76
CA TRP A 354 4.39 -10.61 30.02
C TRP A 354 4.27 -12.01 30.61
N TYR A 355 3.64 -12.14 31.77
CA TYR A 355 3.33 -13.44 32.34
C TYR A 355 2.07 -14.02 31.68
N LYS A 356 2.22 -15.05 30.85
CA LYS A 356 1.10 -15.72 30.17
C LYS A 356 0.51 -16.80 31.08
N PHE A 357 -0.64 -16.53 31.67
CA PHE A 357 -1.40 -17.53 32.42
C PHE A 357 -1.81 -18.70 31.51
N LYS A 358 -1.69 -19.93 32.04
CA LYS A 358 -2.06 -21.17 31.33
C LYS A 358 -3.56 -21.17 31.03
N LYS A 359 -3.94 -21.30 29.75
CA LYS A 359 -5.36 -21.42 29.36
C LYS A 359 -6.00 -22.71 29.91
N ASN A 360 -7.18 -22.56 30.51
CA ASN A 360 -8.05 -23.67 30.90
C ASN A 360 -8.33 -24.60 29.71
N ARG A 361 -8.42 -25.90 29.98
CA ARG A 361 -8.43 -26.94 28.93
C ARG A 361 -9.62 -26.83 27.98
N ALA A 362 -10.77 -26.35 28.47
CA ALA A 362 -11.96 -26.05 27.67
C ALA A 362 -11.77 -24.89 26.67
N ASN A 363 -10.87 -23.95 26.94
CA ASN A 363 -10.60 -22.77 26.10
C ASN A 363 -9.43 -22.99 25.11
N ARG A 364 -8.88 -24.21 25.06
CA ARG A 364 -7.80 -24.56 24.13
C ARG A 364 -8.41 -24.84 22.76
N LYS A 365 -8.33 -23.86 21.86
CA LYS A 365 -8.58 -24.04 20.43
C LYS A 365 -7.36 -24.74 19.81
N ASN A 366 -7.56 -25.58 18.80
CA ASN A 366 -6.46 -26.25 18.08
C ASN A 366 -5.50 -25.20 17.50
N SER A 367 -4.30 -25.10 18.07
CA SER A 367 -3.29 -24.08 17.71
C SER A 367 -2.71 -24.28 16.33
N HIS A 368 -2.54 -25.53 15.89
CA HIS A 368 -1.83 -25.88 14.65
C HIS A 368 -2.67 -25.78 13.37
N LEU A 369 -3.94 -25.38 13.45
CA LEU A 369 -4.79 -25.31 12.26
C LEU A 369 -4.25 -24.29 11.24
N HIS A 370 -3.68 -23.19 11.71
CA HIS A 370 -3.11 -22.17 10.84
C HIS A 370 -1.84 -22.66 10.14
N GLU A 371 -0.95 -23.32 10.88
CA GLU A 371 0.28 -23.94 10.35
C GLU A 371 -0.06 -24.97 9.26
N TRP A 372 -0.96 -25.91 9.56
CA TRP A 372 -1.37 -26.91 8.57
C TRP A 372 -2.09 -26.34 7.35
N LYS A 373 -2.79 -25.19 7.50
CA LYS A 373 -3.36 -24.49 6.33
C LYS A 373 -2.26 -23.95 5.43
N ALA A 374 -1.20 -23.36 6.01
CA ALA A 374 -0.06 -22.87 5.27
C ALA A 374 0.68 -24.02 4.57
N ASP A 375 0.93 -25.13 5.27
CA ASP A 375 1.59 -26.32 4.71
C ASP A 375 0.83 -26.88 3.49
N VAL A 376 -0.50 -27.01 3.59
CA VAL A 376 -1.34 -27.48 2.48
C VAL A 376 -1.31 -26.50 1.32
N MET A 377 -1.35 -25.19 1.56
CA MET A 377 -1.26 -24.21 0.47
C MET A 377 0.09 -24.28 -0.23
N ALA A 378 1.20 -24.30 0.51
CA ALA A 378 2.56 -24.42 -0.03
C ALA A 378 2.76 -25.69 -0.87
N TYR A 379 2.21 -26.83 -0.41
CA TYR A 379 2.19 -28.07 -1.19
C TYR A 379 1.54 -27.89 -2.55
N LEU A 380 0.42 -27.15 -2.64
CA LEU A 380 -0.25 -26.89 -3.91
C LEU A 380 0.54 -25.94 -4.80
N GLU A 381 1.33 -25.05 -4.21
CA GLU A 381 2.13 -24.11 -5.00
C GLU A 381 3.28 -24.76 -5.76
N GLY A 382 3.83 -25.85 -5.23
CA GLY A 382 4.88 -26.62 -5.89
C GLY A 382 4.46 -27.25 -7.23
N TYR A 383 3.16 -27.39 -7.50
CA TYR A 383 2.65 -28.00 -8.74
C TYR A 383 2.18 -26.99 -9.78
N PHE A 384 2.40 -25.69 -9.58
CA PHE A 384 1.94 -24.62 -10.49
C PHE A 384 2.69 -24.54 -11.84
N GLN A 385 3.60 -25.47 -12.13
CA GLN A 385 4.42 -25.46 -13.36
C GLN A 385 3.84 -26.27 -14.53
N SER A 386 2.66 -26.89 -14.38
CA SER A 386 2.01 -27.68 -15.45
C SER A 386 0.82 -26.94 -16.08
N ASP A 387 0.55 -27.20 -17.37
CA ASP A 387 -0.59 -26.67 -18.12
C ASP A 387 -1.96 -26.98 -17.49
N ASP A 388 -2.04 -27.99 -16.61
CA ASP A 388 -3.23 -28.32 -15.82
C ASP A 388 -3.13 -27.68 -14.41
N PRO A 389 -4.03 -26.75 -14.03
CA PRO A 389 -4.06 -26.15 -12.69
C PRO A 389 -4.53 -27.11 -11.60
N PHE A 390 -4.94 -28.34 -11.94
CA PHE A 390 -5.46 -29.33 -11.02
C PHE A 390 -4.44 -30.43 -10.70
N ILE A 391 -4.31 -30.77 -9.42
CA ILE A 391 -3.52 -31.91 -8.95
C ILE A 391 -4.47 -33.07 -8.68
N GLN A 392 -4.13 -34.27 -9.17
CA GLN A 392 -4.84 -35.50 -8.86
C GLN A 392 -3.93 -36.40 -8.01
N THR A 393 -4.30 -36.59 -6.73
CA THR A 393 -3.51 -37.37 -5.76
C THR A 393 -4.43 -38.13 -4.80
N THR A 394 -3.90 -38.68 -3.70
CA THR A 394 -4.69 -39.29 -2.62
C THR A 394 -4.50 -38.52 -1.31
N LYS A 395 -5.49 -38.56 -0.42
CA LYS A 395 -5.35 -37.99 0.94
C LYS A 395 -4.21 -38.64 1.72
N LYS A 396 -3.89 -39.91 1.45
CA LYS A 396 -2.78 -40.62 2.08
C LYS A 396 -1.44 -39.99 1.70
N ALA A 397 -1.22 -39.73 0.40
CA ALA A 397 0.00 -39.08 -0.08
C ALA A 397 0.19 -37.68 0.53
N ILE A 398 -0.87 -36.86 0.58
CA ILE A 398 -0.80 -35.52 1.20
C ILE A 398 -0.43 -35.62 2.69
N ARG A 399 -0.95 -36.62 3.41
CA ARG A 399 -0.63 -36.81 4.83
C ARG A 399 0.82 -37.24 5.06
N GLU A 400 1.34 -38.11 4.20
CA GLU A 400 2.72 -38.60 4.29
C GLU A 400 3.71 -37.48 3.98
N GLU A 401 3.44 -36.68 2.95
CA GLU A 401 4.28 -35.54 2.57
C GLU A 401 4.29 -34.44 3.63
N LEU A 402 3.11 -34.06 4.14
CA LEU A 402 2.98 -32.93 5.08
C LEU A 402 3.05 -33.35 6.56
N ASN A 403 3.16 -34.64 6.84
CA ASN A 403 3.11 -35.22 8.19
C ASN A 403 1.88 -34.76 9.02
N ILE A 404 0.71 -34.63 8.37
CA ILE A 404 -0.53 -34.17 9.00
C ILE A 404 -1.40 -35.38 9.43
N PRO A 405 -1.93 -35.40 10.67
CA PRO A 405 -2.89 -36.42 11.08
C PRO A 405 -4.18 -36.40 10.25
N GLU A 406 -4.77 -37.56 10.00
CA GLU A 406 -5.94 -37.71 9.11
C GLU A 406 -7.10 -36.77 9.42
N ARG A 407 -7.53 -36.75 10.69
CA ARG A 407 -8.64 -35.90 11.16
C ARG A 407 -8.30 -34.42 11.10
N SER A 408 -7.02 -34.06 11.12
CA SER A 408 -6.55 -32.68 10.99
C SER A 408 -6.59 -32.25 9.53
N LEU A 409 -6.10 -33.07 8.60
CA LEU A 409 -6.14 -32.77 7.17
C LEU A 409 -7.57 -32.54 6.68
N ASP A 410 -8.53 -33.38 7.07
CA ASP A 410 -9.92 -33.19 6.68
C ASP A 410 -10.52 -31.87 7.20
N LYS A 411 -10.14 -31.44 8.41
CA LYS A 411 -10.55 -30.14 8.96
C LYS A 411 -9.90 -28.99 8.22
N VAL A 412 -8.62 -29.12 7.87
CA VAL A 412 -7.86 -28.13 7.10
C VAL A 412 -8.48 -27.94 5.72
N LEU A 413 -8.73 -29.03 4.97
CA LEU A 413 -9.33 -28.96 3.63
C LEU A 413 -10.74 -28.34 3.66
N LYS A 414 -11.57 -28.74 4.63
CA LYS A 414 -12.90 -28.13 4.81
C LYS A 414 -12.81 -26.65 5.15
N ALA A 415 -11.88 -26.26 6.03
CA ALA A 415 -11.69 -24.87 6.40
C ALA A 415 -11.14 -24.03 5.23
N LEU A 416 -10.16 -24.53 4.46
CA LEU A 416 -9.64 -23.86 3.27
C LEU A 416 -10.72 -23.72 2.18
N LYS A 417 -11.58 -24.72 2.03
CA LYS A 417 -12.73 -24.64 1.11
C LYS A 417 -13.76 -23.59 1.58
N ALA A 418 -14.06 -23.54 2.87
CA ALA A 418 -14.95 -22.52 3.44
C ALA A 418 -14.37 -21.10 3.34
N ASP A 419 -13.04 -20.98 3.43
CA ASP A 419 -12.31 -19.73 3.23
C ASP A 419 -12.13 -19.37 1.74
N ASN A 420 -12.72 -20.14 0.81
CA ASN A 420 -12.61 -19.97 -0.64
C ASN A 420 -11.15 -19.96 -1.17
N LYS A 421 -10.24 -20.68 -0.51
CA LYS A 421 -8.82 -20.75 -0.92
C LYS A 421 -8.53 -21.91 -1.88
N ILE A 422 -9.31 -22.98 -1.80
CA ILE A 422 -9.13 -24.18 -2.62
C ILE A 422 -10.46 -24.71 -3.16
N PHE A 423 -10.38 -25.43 -4.27
CA PHE A 423 -11.43 -26.34 -4.72
C PHE A 423 -10.94 -27.78 -4.62
N PHE A 424 -11.81 -28.69 -4.18
CA PHE A 424 -11.50 -30.10 -4.20
C PHE A 424 -12.73 -30.98 -4.45
N ALA A 425 -12.49 -32.10 -5.11
CA ALA A 425 -13.45 -33.18 -5.33
C ALA A 425 -12.83 -34.51 -4.92
N VAL A 426 -13.62 -35.37 -4.27
CA VAL A 426 -13.18 -36.70 -3.81
C VAL A 426 -13.99 -37.75 -4.56
N LYS A 427 -13.31 -38.73 -5.16
CA LYS A 427 -13.93 -39.89 -5.80
C LYS A 427 -13.67 -41.14 -4.95
N SER A 428 -14.73 -41.82 -4.52
CA SER A 428 -14.64 -43.09 -3.79
C SER A 428 -14.50 -44.30 -4.72
N GLY A 429 -13.83 -45.36 -4.28
CA GLY A 429 -13.70 -46.63 -5.00
C GLY A 429 -12.26 -46.98 -5.44
N ARG A 430 -12.09 -48.10 -6.15
CA ARG A 430 -10.79 -48.49 -6.77
C ARG A 430 -10.38 -47.45 -7.80
N GLY A 431 -9.15 -46.93 -7.69
CA GLY A 431 -8.68 -45.78 -8.48
C GLY A 431 -9.26 -44.43 -8.04
N GLY A 432 -9.91 -44.38 -6.88
CA GLY A 432 -10.40 -43.16 -6.25
C GLY A 432 -9.26 -42.28 -5.72
N GLY A 433 -9.52 -40.98 -5.62
CA GLY A 433 -8.53 -39.98 -5.25
C GLY A 433 -9.16 -38.63 -4.93
N ILE A 434 -8.31 -37.66 -4.64
CA ILE A 434 -8.68 -36.25 -4.47
C ILE A 434 -8.13 -35.46 -5.66
N ARG A 435 -9.00 -34.72 -6.34
CA ARG A 435 -8.61 -33.68 -7.29
C ARG A 435 -8.66 -32.37 -6.55
N LEU A 436 -7.56 -31.63 -6.52
CA LEU A 436 -7.41 -30.43 -5.72
C LEU A 436 -6.71 -29.32 -6.53
N THR A 437 -7.13 -28.07 -6.31
CA THR A 437 -6.48 -26.90 -6.88
C THR A 437 -6.64 -25.71 -5.95
N SER A 438 -5.70 -24.78 -6.01
CA SER A 438 -5.85 -23.49 -5.35
C SER A 438 -6.61 -22.53 -6.28
N VAL A 439 -7.34 -21.57 -5.71
CA VAL A 439 -7.99 -20.51 -6.51
C VAL A 439 -6.94 -19.71 -7.30
N LYS A 440 -5.75 -19.53 -6.74
CA LYS A 440 -4.60 -18.90 -7.40
C LYS A 440 -4.21 -19.61 -8.69
N ALA A 441 -4.08 -20.94 -8.68
CA ALA A 441 -3.80 -21.73 -9.89
C ALA A 441 -4.86 -21.54 -10.97
N ILE A 442 -6.14 -21.52 -10.59
CA ILE A 442 -7.22 -21.28 -11.55
C ILE A 442 -7.11 -19.87 -12.16
N VAL A 443 -6.89 -18.84 -11.35
CA VAL A 443 -6.79 -17.46 -11.85
C VAL A 443 -5.58 -17.30 -12.77
N LEU A 444 -4.42 -17.83 -12.39
CA LEU A 444 -3.21 -17.77 -13.21
C LEU A 444 -3.39 -18.51 -14.54
N SER A 445 -3.95 -19.73 -14.52
CA SER A 445 -4.24 -20.47 -15.75
C SER A 445 -5.27 -19.75 -16.65
N LEU A 446 -6.29 -19.10 -16.09
CA LEU A 446 -7.24 -18.30 -16.88
C LEU A 446 -6.58 -17.10 -17.56
N ILE A 447 -5.67 -16.41 -16.87
CA ILE A 447 -4.88 -15.30 -17.44
C ILE A 447 -4.02 -15.83 -18.59
N GLN A 448 -3.34 -16.97 -18.38
CA GLN A 448 -2.48 -17.60 -19.37
C GLN A 448 -3.27 -18.05 -20.61
N VAL A 449 -4.36 -18.80 -20.45
CA VAL A 449 -5.22 -19.27 -21.55
C VAL A 449 -5.79 -18.09 -22.34
N LYS A 450 -6.18 -16.99 -21.66
CA LYS A 450 -6.67 -15.79 -22.33
C LYS A 450 -5.57 -15.16 -23.19
N LYS A 451 -4.34 -15.10 -22.69
CA LYS A 451 -3.18 -14.57 -23.42
C LYS A 451 -2.85 -15.45 -24.64
N GLU A 452 -2.73 -16.76 -24.45
CA GLU A 452 -2.42 -17.73 -25.51
C GLU A 452 -3.48 -17.73 -26.60
N ARG A 453 -4.78 -17.74 -26.25
CA ARG A 453 -5.87 -17.65 -27.24
C ARG A 453 -5.81 -16.34 -28.01
N GLN A 454 -5.51 -15.23 -27.34
CA GLN A 454 -5.40 -13.93 -27.99
C GLN A 454 -4.20 -13.89 -28.94
N GLU A 455 -3.05 -14.46 -28.55
CA GLU A 455 -1.86 -14.56 -29.38
C GLU A 455 -2.06 -15.49 -30.58
N ALA A 456 -2.66 -16.67 -30.37
CA ALA A 456 -3.00 -17.60 -31.43
C ALA A 456 -4.00 -16.99 -32.42
N TYR A 457 -5.00 -16.25 -31.94
CA TYR A 457 -5.93 -15.53 -32.80
C TYR A 457 -5.21 -14.47 -33.65
N PHE A 458 -4.32 -13.68 -33.05
CA PHE A 458 -3.53 -12.71 -33.82
C PHE A 458 -2.58 -13.36 -34.82
N ALA A 459 -1.95 -14.49 -34.46
CA ALA A 459 -1.12 -15.25 -35.37
C ALA A 459 -1.92 -15.80 -36.55
N ASN A 460 -3.12 -16.32 -36.31
CA ASN A 460 -4.01 -16.80 -37.38
C ASN A 460 -4.47 -15.67 -38.30
N VAL A 461 -4.81 -14.50 -37.76
CA VAL A 461 -5.17 -13.31 -38.57
C VAL A 461 -3.96 -12.84 -39.39
N ALA A 462 -2.78 -12.77 -38.78
CA ALA A 462 -1.55 -12.41 -39.47
C ALA A 462 -1.22 -13.38 -40.61
N ALA A 463 -1.31 -14.69 -40.36
CA ALA A 463 -1.09 -15.71 -41.38
C ALA A 463 -2.15 -15.66 -42.49
N PHE A 464 -3.42 -15.47 -42.16
CA PHE A 464 -4.52 -15.40 -43.13
C PHE A 464 -4.40 -14.22 -44.09
N PHE A 465 -3.89 -13.08 -43.62
CA PHE A 465 -3.69 -11.87 -44.43
C PHE A 465 -2.25 -11.69 -44.93
N GLU A 466 -1.35 -12.66 -44.70
CA GLU A 466 0.08 -12.58 -45.04
C GLU A 466 0.80 -11.36 -44.45
N GLU A 467 0.32 -10.87 -43.31
CA GLU A 467 0.82 -9.67 -42.63
C GLU A 467 1.71 -10.03 -41.44
N SER A 468 2.57 -9.08 -41.00
CA SER A 468 3.36 -9.31 -39.80
C SER A 468 2.49 -9.25 -38.53
N LEU A 469 2.76 -10.16 -37.59
CA LEU A 469 2.05 -10.23 -36.31
C LEU A 469 2.14 -8.90 -35.51
N GLY A 470 3.26 -8.18 -35.64
CA GLY A 470 3.46 -6.86 -35.03
C GLY A 470 2.68 -5.73 -35.72
N PHE A 471 2.34 -5.86 -37.01
CA PHE A 471 1.46 -4.92 -37.71
C PHE A 471 0.00 -5.11 -37.29
N ILE A 472 -0.50 -6.35 -37.32
CA ILE A 472 -1.87 -6.69 -36.92
C ILE A 472 -2.15 -6.27 -35.47
N LYS A 473 -1.22 -6.54 -34.53
CA LYS A 473 -1.36 -6.09 -33.13
C LYS A 473 -1.52 -4.57 -33.02
N ARG A 474 -0.68 -3.79 -33.72
CA ARG A 474 -0.75 -2.32 -33.72
C ARG A 474 -2.05 -1.79 -34.30
N VAL A 475 -2.53 -2.35 -35.42
CA VAL A 475 -3.79 -1.94 -36.05
C VAL A 475 -4.97 -2.21 -35.12
N ILE A 476 -5.06 -3.41 -34.55
CA ILE A 476 -6.17 -3.79 -33.66
C ILE A 476 -6.13 -3.00 -32.35
N GLU A 477 -4.95 -2.68 -31.81
CA GLU A 477 -4.81 -1.80 -30.65
C GLU A 477 -5.27 -0.36 -30.96
N GLY A 478 -4.96 0.15 -32.17
CA GLY A 478 -5.45 1.43 -32.67
C GLY A 478 -6.97 1.46 -32.91
N VAL A 479 -7.57 0.34 -33.31
CA VAL A 479 -9.03 0.22 -33.45
C VAL A 479 -9.71 0.06 -32.08
N LYS A 480 -9.12 -0.68 -31.13
CA LYS A 480 -9.64 -0.80 -29.76
C LYS A 480 -9.70 0.55 -29.03
N SER A 481 -8.73 1.43 -29.26
CA SER A 481 -8.78 2.80 -28.71
C SER A 481 -9.90 3.63 -29.36
N GLY A 482 -10.11 3.52 -30.68
CA GLY A 482 -11.22 4.16 -31.39
C GLY A 482 -12.61 3.62 -31.04
N LEU A 483 -12.77 2.30 -30.89
CA LEU A 483 -14.04 1.66 -30.50
C LEU A 483 -14.44 1.99 -29.06
N LYS A 484 -13.49 2.18 -28.15
CA LYS A 484 -13.79 2.67 -26.79
C LYS A 484 -14.36 4.10 -26.81
N GLN A 485 -13.94 4.94 -27.76
CA GLN A 485 -14.55 6.25 -28.00
C GLN A 485 -15.96 6.12 -28.60
N ALA A 486 -16.16 5.21 -29.57
CA ALA A 486 -17.46 5.01 -30.21
C ALA A 486 -18.53 4.40 -29.29
N LYS A 487 -18.17 3.44 -28.42
CA LYS A 487 -19.10 2.84 -27.43
C LYS A 487 -19.59 3.85 -26.38
N GLN A 488 -18.87 4.95 -26.20
CA GLN A 488 -19.26 6.05 -25.33
C GLN A 488 -20.28 6.98 -26.02
N LEU A 489 -20.26 7.06 -27.36
CA LEU A 489 -21.23 7.78 -28.18
C LEU A 489 -22.52 6.98 -28.40
N SER A 490 -22.41 5.66 -28.63
CA SER A 490 -23.59 4.82 -28.91
C SER A 490 -24.43 4.45 -27.68
N LEU A 491 -23.98 4.77 -26.46
CA LEU A 491 -24.78 4.58 -25.24
C LEU A 491 -25.76 5.74 -24.97
N PHE A 492 -25.73 6.80 -25.80
CA PHE A 492 -26.60 7.98 -25.70
C PHE A 492 -27.57 8.15 -26.87
N GLU A 493 -27.65 7.20 -27.81
CA GLU A 493 -28.76 7.16 -28.76
C GLU A 493 -29.83 6.21 -28.21
N ALA A 494 -30.50 6.67 -27.16
CA ALA A 494 -31.84 6.21 -26.82
C ALA A 494 -32.82 7.20 -27.47
N ASP A 495 -33.42 6.73 -28.56
CA ASP A 495 -34.73 7.06 -29.10
C ASP A 495 -35.50 8.19 -28.37
N ILE A 496 -35.59 9.35 -29.02
CA ILE A 496 -36.55 10.40 -28.68
C ILE A 496 -37.47 10.64 -29.89
N GLY A 497 -38.15 9.56 -30.36
CA GLY A 497 -39.29 9.65 -31.27
C GLY A 497 -38.97 9.39 -32.73
#